data_AF-A0A7S3F3R5-F1
#
_entry.id   AF-A0A7S3F3R5-F1
#
_cell.length_a   1.000
_cell.length_b   1.000
_cell.length_c   1.000
_cell.angle_alpha   90.00
_cell.angle_beta   90.00
_cell.angle_gamma   90.00
#
_symmetry.space_group_name_H-M   'P 1'
#
loop_
_entity.id
_entity.type
_entity.pdbx_description
1 polymer ?
#
loop_
_entity_poly.entity_id
_entity_poly.type
_entity_poly.pdbx_seq_one_letter_code
_entity_poly.pdbx_strand_id
1 'polypeptide(L)'
;RKGAAGGLSGDKWYSHQAMRAVNQAVGRVIRHRFDYGAILLADERFGSPSVQANMSTWLRPHMQSFRTFGEAQVATVRFFKAMCASKGRGSGGPLGGTVG
;
A
#
# COMPACT_ATOMS: atom_id res chain seq x y z
N ARG A 1 4.56 32.39 32.26
CA ARG A 1 4.83 31.68 30.98
C ARG A 1 3.52 31.09 30.48
N LYS A 2 2.87 31.71 29.48
CA LYS A 2 1.63 31.19 28.87
C LYS A 2 2.02 30.08 27.89
N GLY A 3 1.51 28.87 28.10
CA GLY A 3 1.66 27.76 27.16
C GLY A 3 0.96 28.10 25.85
N ALA A 4 1.72 28.12 24.75
CA ALA A 4 1.16 28.30 23.43
C ALA A 4 0.27 27.10 23.11
N ALA A 5 -1.04 27.31 23.06
CA ALA A 5 -1.97 26.41 22.39
C ALA A 5 -1.65 26.47 20.89
N GLY A 6 -0.62 25.73 20.48
CA GLY A 6 -0.15 25.66 19.10
C GLY A 6 -1.12 24.84 18.25
N GLY A 7 -2.20 25.48 17.79
CA GLY A 7 -3.06 24.91 16.77
C GLY A 7 -2.24 24.47 15.55
N LEU A 8 -2.56 23.32 14.97
CA LEU A 8 -2.00 22.91 13.68
C LEU A 8 -2.25 24.04 12.67
N SER A 9 -1.21 24.46 11.94
CA SER A 9 -1.40 25.32 10.76
C SER A 9 -2.47 24.69 9.85
N GLY A 10 -3.33 25.50 9.24
CA GLY A 10 -4.44 25.03 8.40
C GLY A 10 -4.00 24.00 7.37
N ASP A 11 -2.84 24.20 6.76
CA ASP A 11 -2.25 23.29 5.76
C ASP A 11 -1.94 21.90 6.33
N LYS A 12 -1.48 21.83 7.58
CA LYS A 12 -1.22 20.55 8.26
C LYS A 12 -2.55 19.85 8.54
N TRP A 13 -3.55 20.57 9.02
CA TRP A 13 -4.87 20.01 9.27
C TRP A 13 -5.50 19.44 7.99
N TYR A 14 -5.42 20.16 6.86
CA TYR A 14 -5.87 19.67 5.56
C TYR A 14 -5.13 18.41 5.12
N SER A 15 -3.80 18.39 5.25
CA SER A 15 -2.98 17.23 4.92
C SER A 15 -3.36 16.01 5.76
N HIS A 16 -3.56 16.19 7.07
CA HIS A 16 -4.00 15.12 7.96
C HIS A 16 -5.38 14.58 7.59
N GLN A 17 -6.35 15.45 7.31
CA GLN A 17 -7.69 15.02 6.90
C GLN A 17 -7.66 14.23 5.58
N ALA A 18 -6.92 14.71 4.57
CA ALA A 18 -6.75 13.99 3.32
C ALA A 18 -6.14 12.60 3.54
N MET A 19 -5.08 12.51 4.35
CA MET A 19 -4.43 11.22 4.62
C MET A 19 -5.31 10.27 5.43
N ARG A 20 -6.21 10.76 6.27
CA ARG A 20 -7.22 9.91 6.93
C ARG A 20 -8.14 9.26 5.88
N ALA A 21 -8.63 10.01 4.90
CA ALA A 21 -9.46 9.45 3.84
C ALA A 21 -8.70 8.41 3.00
N VAL A 22 -7.45 8.68 2.65
CA VAL A 22 -6.59 7.74 1.90
C VAL A 22 -6.37 6.46 2.70
N ASN A 23 -5.97 6.57 3.97
CA ASN A 23 -5.75 5.41 4.83
C ASN A 23 -7.02 4.57 5.01
N GLN A 24 -8.20 5.21 5.05
CA GLN A 24 -9.48 4.49 5.09
C GLN A 24 -9.73 3.70 3.80
N ALA A 25 -9.48 4.30 2.62
CA ALA A 25 -9.63 3.61 1.35
C ALA A 25 -8.66 2.43 1.22
N VAL A 26 -7.40 2.61 1.61
CA VAL A 26 -6.38 1.55 1.65
C VAL A 26 -6.86 0.36 2.49
N GLY A 27 -7.42 0.62 3.67
CA GLY A 27 -7.94 -0.43 4.56
C GLY A 27 -9.16 -1.18 4.02
N ARG A 28 -9.85 -0.66 2.99
CA ARG A 28 -10.93 -1.36 2.29
C ARG A 28 -10.42 -2.26 1.17
N VAL A 29 -9.32 -1.87 0.53
CA VAL A 29 -8.74 -2.60 -0.60
C VAL A 29 -7.95 -3.82 -0.14
N ILE A 30 -7.19 -3.72 0.95
CA ILE A 30 -6.38 -4.82 1.49
C ILE A 30 -7.03 -5.32 2.78
N ARG A 31 -7.79 -6.42 2.69
CA ARG A 31 -8.68 -6.86 3.79
C ARG A 31 -8.09 -7.89 4.73
N HIS A 32 -7.20 -8.77 4.25
CA HIS A 32 -6.57 -9.79 5.08
C HIS A 32 -5.22 -10.25 4.50
N ARG A 33 -4.42 -10.98 5.30
CA ARG A 33 -3.06 -11.45 4.94
C ARG A 33 -2.93 -12.31 3.68
N PHE A 34 -4.05 -12.77 3.13
CA PHE A 34 -4.12 -13.59 1.91
C PHE A 34 -4.79 -12.85 0.74
N ASP A 35 -5.18 -11.59 0.97
CA ASP A 35 -5.70 -10.69 -0.05
C ASP A 35 -4.54 -9.83 -0.55
N TYR A 36 -4.40 -9.73 -1.87
CA TYR A 36 -3.36 -8.93 -2.49
C TYR A 36 -3.99 -7.97 -3.47
N GLY A 37 -3.55 -6.72 -3.40
CA GLY A 37 -4.04 -5.64 -4.25
C GLY A 37 -2.93 -4.66 -4.56
N ALA A 38 -3.16 -3.83 -5.56
CA ALA A 38 -2.29 -2.72 -5.91
C ALA A 38 -3.06 -1.42 -5.68
N ILE A 39 -2.39 -0.41 -5.13
CA ILE A 39 -2.94 0.93 -4.91
C ILE A 39 -2.06 1.91 -5.68
N LEU A 40 -2.67 2.62 -6.63
CA LEU A 40 -1.97 3.61 -7.46
C LEU A 40 -2.31 5.01 -6.96
N LEU A 41 -1.29 5.70 -6.42
CA LEU A 41 -1.40 7.08 -5.96
C LEU A 41 -0.88 8.00 -7.06
N ALA A 42 -1.79 8.51 -7.89
CA ALA A 42 -1.46 9.31 -9.08
C ALA A 42 -1.34 10.81 -8.77
N ASP A 43 -0.51 11.17 -7.79
CA ASP A 43 -0.26 12.56 -7.41
C ASP A 43 1.16 12.73 -6.85
N GLU A 44 1.87 13.76 -7.31
CA GLU A 44 3.27 14.03 -6.93
C GLU A 44 3.46 14.25 -5.43
N ARG A 45 2.42 14.71 -4.73
CA ARG A 45 2.46 15.00 -3.29
C ARG A 45 2.78 13.75 -2.47
N PHE A 46 2.39 12.56 -2.94
CA PHE A 46 2.71 11.30 -2.28
C PHE A 46 4.20 10.90 -2.41
N GLY A 47 4.96 11.56 -3.28
CA GLY A 47 6.42 11.46 -3.33
C GLY A 47 7.13 12.21 -2.21
N SER A 48 6.45 13.15 -1.54
CA SER A 48 7.03 13.92 -0.43
C SER A 48 7.18 13.07 0.84
N PRO A 49 8.35 13.11 1.51
CA PRO A 49 8.55 12.44 2.80
C PRO A 49 7.54 12.86 3.88
N SER A 50 7.09 14.11 3.85
CA SER A 50 6.10 14.62 4.83
C SER A 50 4.72 13.99 4.65
N VAL A 51 4.32 13.69 3.42
CA VAL A 51 3.05 13.04 3.10
C VAL A 51 3.15 11.55 3.42
N GLN A 52 4.26 10.90 3.05
CA GLN A 52 4.51 9.49 3.40
C GLN A 52 4.53 9.25 4.91
N ALA A 53 5.05 10.20 5.69
CA ALA A 53 5.03 10.15 7.16
C ALA A 53 3.61 10.19 7.76
N ASN A 54 2.60 10.60 6.98
CA ASN A 54 1.19 10.60 7.39
C ASN A 54 0.40 9.36 6.89
N MET A 55 1.04 8.48 6.13
CA MET A 55 0.47 7.19 5.73
C MET A 55 0.57 6.18 6.87
N SER A 56 -0.28 5.16 6.85
CA SER A 56 -0.25 4.06 7.83
C SER A 56 1.13 3.40 7.88
N THR A 57 1.66 3.14 9.08
CA THR A 57 3.03 2.62 9.28
C THR A 57 3.29 1.33 8.50
N TRP A 58 2.30 0.44 8.39
CA TRP A 58 2.42 -0.81 7.65
C TRP A 58 2.51 -0.61 6.13
N LEU A 59 1.98 0.49 5.60
CA LEU A 59 1.97 0.77 4.16
C LEU A 59 3.30 1.40 3.70
N ARG A 60 3.91 2.26 4.54
CA ARG A 60 5.14 3.01 4.21
C ARG A 60 6.25 2.18 3.57
N PRO A 61 6.66 1.00 4.09
CA PRO A 61 7.75 0.22 3.48
C PRO A 61 7.40 -0.36 2.10
N HIS A 62 6.12 -0.39 1.74
CA HIS A 62 5.62 -0.94 0.47
C HIS A 62 5.34 0.16 -0.57
N MET A 63 5.48 1.43 -0.22
CA MET A 63 5.27 2.54 -1.15
C MET A 63 6.45 2.66 -2.12
N GLN A 64 6.14 2.77 -3.41
CA GLN A 64 7.13 2.96 -4.46
C GLN A 64 6.72 4.17 -5.30
N SER A 65 7.67 5.06 -5.57
CA SER A 65 7.47 6.21 -6.44
C SER A 65 8.05 5.92 -7.82
N PHE A 66 7.25 6.14 -8.85
CA PHE A 66 7.62 5.96 -10.24
C PHE A 66 7.66 7.30 -10.95
N ARG A 67 8.61 7.49 -11.86
CA ARG A 67 8.75 8.77 -12.60
C ARG A 67 7.79 8.83 -13.78
N THR A 68 7.46 7.67 -14.33
CA THR A 68 6.59 7.56 -15.49
C THR A 68 5.45 6.57 -15.22
N PHE A 69 4.34 6.78 -15.91
CA PHE A 69 3.22 5.84 -15.88
C PHE A 69 3.63 4.44 -16.37
N GLY A 70 4.50 4.37 -17.40
CA GLY A 70 4.98 3.10 -17.95
C GLY A 70 5.71 2.24 -16.91
N GLU A 71 6.57 2.85 -16.09
CA GLU A 71 7.25 2.15 -14.98
C GLU A 71 6.24 1.57 -13.98
N ALA A 72 5.25 2.38 -13.57
CA ALA A 72 4.21 1.97 -12.63
C ALA A 72 3.34 0.83 -13.21
N GLN A 73 3.02 0.89 -14.51
CA GLN A 73 2.25 -0.14 -15.20
C GLN A 73 3.03 -1.46 -15.24
N VAL A 74 4.31 -1.44 -15.62
CA VAL A 74 5.17 -2.63 -15.67
C VAL A 74 5.31 -3.26 -14.28
N ALA A 75 5.55 -2.45 -13.25
CA ALA A 75 5.64 -2.92 -11.86
C ALA A 75 4.33 -3.60 -11.41
N THR A 76 3.19 -3.00 -11.74
CA THR A 76 1.86 -3.54 -11.41
C THR A 76 1.60 -4.89 -12.09
N VAL A 77 1.87 -5.00 -13.40
CA VAL A 77 1.72 -6.26 -14.14
C VAL A 77 2.64 -7.34 -13.58
N ARG A 78 3.90 -6.98 -13.26
CA ARG A 78 4.87 -7.90 -12.65
C ARG A 78 4.38 -8.41 -11.29
N PHE A 79 3.85 -7.53 -10.45
CA PHE A 79 3.27 -7.87 -9.16
C PHE A 79 2.16 -8.92 -9.30
N PHE A 80 1.16 -8.67 -10.13
CA PHE A 80 0.04 -9.60 -10.30
C PHE A 80 0.47 -10.95 -10.90
N LYS A 81 1.40 -10.96 -11.87
CA LYS A 81 1.97 -12.22 -12.40
C LYS A 81 2.65 -13.04 -11.31
N ALA A 82 3.45 -12.40 -10.44
CA ALA A 82 4.12 -13.08 -9.34
C ALA A 82 3.12 -13.67 -8.33
N MET A 83 2.05 -12.92 -8.00
CA MET A 83 1.02 -13.38 -7.06
C MET A 83 0.15 -14.50 -7.63
N CYS A 84 -0.13 -14.50 -8.93
CA CYS A 84 -0.81 -15.63 -9.58
C CYS A 84 0.05 -16.91 -9.57
N ALA A 85 1.37 -16.77 -9.82
CA ALA A 85 2.31 -17.89 -9.81
C ALA A 85 2.56 -18.46 -8.41
N SER A 86 2.38 -17.68 -7.34
CA SER A 86 2.49 -18.18 -5.97
C SER A 86 1.25 -18.95 -5.53
N LYS A 87 0.06 -18.56 -6.00
CA LYS A 87 -1.22 -19.23 -5.70
C LYS A 87 -1.32 -20.66 -6.23
N GLY A 88 -0.57 -21.00 -7.28
CA GLY A 88 -0.54 -22.33 -7.89
C GLY A 88 0.24 -23.40 -7.10
N ARG A 89 0.85 -23.06 -5.95
CA ARG A 89 1.72 -23.96 -5.18
C ARG A 89 1.15 -24.46 -3.84
N GLY A 90 -0.17 -24.38 -3.62
CA GLY A 90 -0.75 -24.86 -2.36
C GLY A 90 -2.25 -25.14 -2.37
N SER A 91 -2.65 -26.31 -2.90
CA SER A 91 -3.68 -27.20 -2.32
C SER A 91 -3.92 -28.37 -3.30
N GLY A 92 -3.08 -29.40 -3.21
CA GLY A 92 -3.17 -30.58 -4.07
C GLY A 92 -1.85 -31.33 -4.14
N GLY A 93 -1.30 -31.73 -2.99
CA GLY A 93 -0.25 -32.74 -3.00
C GLY A 93 -0.88 -34.07 -3.45
N PRO A 94 -0.27 -34.82 -4.39
CA PRO A 94 -0.72 -36.18 -4.65
C PRO A 94 -0.44 -37.00 -3.40
N LEU A 95 -1.49 -37.55 -2.78
CA LEU A 95 -1.35 -38.71 -1.91
C LEU A 95 -0.99 -39.90 -2.81
N GLY A 96 0.27 -39.95 -3.21
CA GLY A 96 0.87 -41.11 -3.85
C GLY A 96 1.01 -42.20 -2.81
N GLY A 97 0.01 -43.09 -2.75
CA GLY A 97 0.23 -44.41 -2.22
C GLY A 97 1.28 -45.11 -3.07
N THR A 98 2.31 -45.66 -2.44
CA THR A 98 3.04 -46.78 -3.02
C THR A 98 3.33 -47.73 -1.88
N VAL A 99 2.57 -48.82 -1.91
CA VAL A 99 2.85 -50.10 -1.26
C VAL A 99 4.18 -50.64 -1.76
N GLY A 100 4.98 -51.17 -0.83
CA GLY A 100 6.27 -51.81 -1.06
C GLY A 100 6.90 -52.17 0.25
#